data_AF-A0A9E5YNU5-F1
#
_entry.id   AF-A0A9E5YNU5-F1
#
_cell.length_a   1.000
_cell.length_b   1.000
_cell.length_c   1.000
_cell.angle_alpha   90.00
_cell.angle_beta   90.00
_cell.angle_gamma   90.00
#
_symmetry.space_group_name_H-M   'P 1'
#
loop_
_entity.id
_entity.type
_entity.pdbx_description
1 polymer ?
#
loop_
_entity_poly.entity_id
_entity_poly.type
_entity_poly.pdbx_seq_one_letter_code
_entity_poly.pdbx_strand_id
1 'polypeptide(L)'
;MMAYFFHLISFLLVMFVEFGFLHSFTNQFALVPLAICIGIYHVFHLRPYLGLAWLIGFGIVQDLHTVSASGDIIISVVLGVALIYVVEQHITHISLYAAIGTAGAIVFLWTAMRALVVTFFSGAVPVSLWLQESIVASILATITMWILMLGLPRIRSSVAQYIRLSS
;
A
#
# COMPACT_ATOMS: atom_id res chain seq x y z
N MET A 1 -15.57 -19.59 -8.80
CA MET A 1 -14.29 -19.93 -8.13
C MET A 1 -13.08 -19.22 -8.73
N MET A 2 -12.88 -19.21 -10.05
CA MET A 2 -11.68 -18.60 -10.69
C MET A 2 -11.43 -17.12 -10.33
N ALA A 3 -12.46 -16.28 -10.26
CA ALA A 3 -12.29 -14.87 -9.87
C ALA A 3 -11.78 -14.70 -8.42
N TYR A 4 -12.31 -15.50 -7.48
CA TYR A 4 -11.87 -15.49 -6.08
C TYR A 4 -10.42 -15.95 -5.94
N PHE A 5 -10.03 -16.98 -6.69
CA PHE A 5 -8.66 -17.48 -6.72
C PHE A 5 -7.68 -16.41 -7.26
N PHE A 6 -8.06 -15.70 -8.32
CA PHE A 6 -7.26 -14.59 -8.85
C PHE A 6 -7.12 -13.44 -7.85
N HIS A 7 -8.20 -13.07 -7.16
CA HIS A 7 -8.16 -12.04 -6.12
C HIS A 7 -7.25 -12.43 -4.96
N LEU A 8 -7.33 -13.69 -4.51
CA LEU A 8 -6.46 -14.23 -3.46
C LEU A 8 -4.98 -14.23 -3.88
N ILE A 9 -4.66 -14.68 -5.10
CA ILE A 9 -3.28 -14.64 -5.61
C ILE A 9 -2.78 -13.21 -5.71
N SER A 10 -3.59 -12.28 -6.23
CA SER A 10 -3.18 -10.87 -6.31
C SER A 10 -2.91 -10.29 -4.91
N PHE A 11 -3.75 -10.61 -3.93
CA PHE A 11 -3.56 -10.19 -2.55
C PHE A 11 -2.25 -10.75 -1.96
N LEU A 12 -1.97 -12.05 -2.14
CA LEU A 12 -0.75 -12.69 -1.66
C LEU A 12 0.52 -12.16 -2.34
N LEU A 13 0.46 -11.90 -3.64
CA LEU A 13 1.59 -11.34 -4.40
C LEU A 13 1.92 -9.93 -3.92
N VAL A 14 0.91 -9.10 -3.69
CA VAL A 14 1.12 -7.74 -3.21
C VAL A 14 1.63 -7.75 -1.77
N MET A 15 1.13 -8.66 -0.92
CA MET A 15 1.66 -8.89 0.43
C MET A 15 3.15 -9.23 0.38
N PHE A 16 3.54 -10.15 -0.50
CA PHE A 16 4.94 -10.56 -0.65
C PHE A 16 5.86 -9.41 -1.08
N VAL A 17 5.41 -8.62 -2.07
CA VAL A 17 6.16 -7.47 -2.58
C VAL A 17 6.33 -6.39 -1.50
N GLU A 18 5.26 -6.05 -0.79
CA GLU A 18 5.34 -5.06 0.30
C GLU A 18 6.21 -5.56 1.46
N PHE A 19 6.08 -6.84 1.84
CA PHE A 19 6.91 -7.43 2.88
C PHE A 19 8.41 -7.42 2.51
N GLY A 20 8.73 -7.72 1.25
CA GLY A 20 10.09 -7.60 0.73
C GLY A 20 10.63 -6.16 0.81
N PHE A 21 9.77 -5.17 0.56
CA PHE A 21 10.14 -3.76 0.74
C PHE A 21 10.33 -3.38 2.21
N LEU A 22 9.44 -3.80 3.11
CA LEU A 22 9.55 -3.53 4.54
C LEU A 22 10.92 -3.94 5.12
N HIS A 23 11.47 -5.05 4.65
CA HIS A 23 12.79 -5.55 5.09
C HIS A 23 13.98 -4.87 4.39
N SER A 24 13.73 -4.17 3.28
CA SER A 24 14.78 -3.50 2.49
C SER A 24 15.01 -2.04 2.93
N PHE A 25 14.06 -1.43 3.63
CA PHE A 25 14.17 -0.06 4.11
C PHE A 25 14.55 0.00 5.59
N THR A 26 15.53 0.84 5.92
CA THR A 26 15.85 1.16 7.32
C THR A 26 14.70 1.92 8.00
N ASN A 27 13.93 2.69 7.23
CA ASN A 27 12.72 3.35 7.71
C ASN A 27 11.42 2.57 7.41
N GLN A 28 10.96 1.83 8.42
CA GLN A 28 9.75 0.99 8.36
C GLN A 28 8.44 1.79 8.14
N PHE A 29 8.42 3.08 8.51
CA PHE A 29 7.25 3.93 8.35
C PHE A 29 7.17 4.59 6.97
N ALA A 30 8.18 4.45 6.12
CA ALA A 30 8.17 4.99 4.76
C ALA A 30 7.10 4.33 3.87
N LEU A 31 6.70 3.11 4.22
CA LEU A 31 5.78 2.29 3.43
C LEU A 31 4.32 2.38 3.90
N VAL A 32 4.04 3.05 5.02
CA VAL A 32 2.65 3.24 5.52
C VAL A 32 1.73 3.85 4.46
N PRO A 33 2.12 4.90 3.72
CA PRO A 33 1.23 5.45 2.69
C PRO A 33 1.06 4.51 1.50
N LEU A 34 2.06 3.67 1.20
CA LEU A 34 1.95 2.63 0.18
C LEU A 34 0.95 1.55 0.62
N ALA A 35 1.01 1.10 1.87
CA ALA A 35 0.07 0.17 2.47
C ALA A 35 -1.37 0.69 2.41
N ILE A 36 -1.56 1.99 2.71
CA ILE A 36 -2.85 2.67 2.59
C ILE A 36 -3.33 2.67 1.13
N CYS A 37 -2.47 3.05 0.18
CA CYS A 37 -2.82 3.07 -1.24
C CYS A 37 -3.22 1.68 -1.76
N ILE A 38 -2.50 0.64 -1.36
CA ILE A 38 -2.82 -0.74 -1.70
C ILE A 38 -4.14 -1.18 -1.04
N GLY A 39 -4.36 -0.83 0.23
CA GLY A 39 -5.62 -1.09 0.93
C GLY A 39 -6.80 -0.48 0.19
N ILE A 40 -6.72 0.80 -0.19
CA ILE A 40 -7.73 1.52 -0.98
C ILE A 40 -8.00 0.79 -2.31
N TYR A 41 -6.94 0.39 -3.02
CA TYR A 41 -7.08 -0.37 -4.25
C TYR A 41 -7.86 -1.68 -4.03
N HIS A 42 -7.57 -2.41 -2.95
CA HIS A 42 -8.27 -3.64 -2.62
C HIS A 42 -9.75 -3.40 -2.27
N VAL A 43 -10.08 -2.31 -1.57
CA VAL A 43 -11.47 -1.93 -1.27
C VAL A 43 -12.27 -1.71 -2.56
N PHE A 44 -11.71 -0.97 -3.52
CA PHE A 44 -12.41 -0.56 -4.74
C PHE A 44 -12.44 -1.62 -5.85
N HIS A 45 -11.33 -2.31 -6.08
CA HIS A 45 -11.16 -3.19 -7.25
C HIS A 45 -11.42 -4.65 -6.94
N LEU A 46 -11.31 -5.03 -5.66
CA LEU A 46 -11.50 -6.39 -5.21
C LEU A 46 -12.75 -6.46 -4.34
N ARG A 47 -12.62 -6.24 -3.03
CA ARG A 47 -13.72 -6.20 -2.05
C ARG A 47 -13.31 -5.44 -0.77
N PRO A 48 -14.24 -4.76 -0.08
CA PRO A 48 -13.95 -3.98 1.13
C PRO A 48 -13.24 -4.77 2.23
N TYR A 49 -13.68 -6.00 2.49
CA TYR A 49 -13.08 -6.85 3.51
C TYR A 49 -11.65 -7.28 3.21
N LEU A 50 -11.23 -7.33 1.94
CA LEU A 50 -9.84 -7.63 1.58
C LEU A 50 -8.95 -6.41 1.84
N GLY A 51 -9.46 -5.20 1.61
CA GLY A 51 -8.75 -3.97 1.98
C GLY A 51 -8.65 -3.79 3.49
N LEU A 52 -9.68 -4.16 4.25
CA LEU A 52 -9.60 -4.21 5.71
C LEU A 52 -8.56 -5.24 6.17
N ALA A 53 -8.63 -6.47 5.65
CA ALA A 53 -7.69 -7.54 5.98
C ALA A 53 -6.24 -7.16 5.63
N TRP A 54 -6.05 -6.40 4.55
CA TRP A 54 -4.76 -5.84 4.17
C TRP A 54 -4.20 -4.91 5.25
N LEU A 55 -4.97 -3.89 5.64
CA LEU A 55 -4.52 -2.89 6.61
C LEU A 55 -4.28 -3.50 7.98
N ILE A 56 -5.12 -4.44 8.41
CA ILE A 56 -4.92 -5.20 9.65
C ILE A 56 -3.65 -6.05 9.55
N GLY A 57 -3.45 -6.76 8.45
CA GLY A 57 -2.26 -7.58 8.21
C GLY A 57 -0.97 -6.74 8.23
N PHE A 58 -0.98 -5.55 7.62
CA PHE A 58 0.13 -4.62 7.66
C PHE A 58 0.49 -4.19 9.09
N GLY A 59 -0.51 -3.84 9.91
CA GLY A 59 -0.30 -3.52 11.32
C GLY A 59 0.29 -4.69 12.11
N ILE A 60 -0.18 -5.92 11.86
CA ILE A 60 0.35 -7.13 12.50
C ILE A 60 1.82 -7.34 12.12
N VAL A 61 2.16 -7.15 10.83
CA VAL A 61 3.54 -7.28 10.34
C VAL A 61 4.45 -6.21 10.95
N GLN A 62 3.98 -4.96 11.10
CA GLN A 62 4.76 -3.92 11.76
C GLN A 62 5.00 -4.21 13.24
N ASP A 63 3.97 -4.61 13.99
CA ASP A 63 4.11 -4.98 15.42
C ASP A 63 5.07 -6.18 15.59
N LEU A 64 5.02 -7.16 14.69
CA LEU A 64 5.95 -8.30 14.67
C LEU A 64 7.40 -7.86 14.38
N HIS A 65 7.59 -6.91 13.47
CA HIS A 65 8.90 -6.45 13.03
C HIS A 65 9.57 -5.52 14.07
N THR A 66 8.80 -4.72 14.80
CA THR A 66 9.34 -3.83 15.85
C THR A 66 9.62 -4.54 17.17
N VAL A 67 9.19 -5.81 17.33
CA VAL A 67 9.27 -6.58 18.58
C VAL A 67 8.74 -5.76 19.77
N SER A 68 7.73 -4.93 19.51
CA SER A 68 7.10 -4.06 20.50
C SER A 68 5.61 -4.02 20.21
N ALA A 69 4.79 -4.07 21.26
CA ALA A 69 3.37 -3.79 21.13
C ALA A 69 3.18 -2.27 20.98
N SER A 70 3.56 -1.72 19.83
CA SER A 70 3.48 -0.29 19.51
C SER A 70 2.04 0.17 19.29
N GLY A 71 1.08 -0.75 19.21
CA GLY A 71 -0.31 -0.45 18.92
C GLY A 71 -0.52 -0.12 17.45
N ASP A 72 0.42 -0.46 16.56
CA ASP A 72 0.31 -0.20 15.13
C ASP A 72 -0.82 -1.04 14.53
N ILE A 73 -1.14 -2.22 15.10
CA ILE A 73 -2.37 -2.95 14.79
C ILE A 73 -3.61 -2.08 15.06
N ILE A 74 -3.71 -1.43 16.22
CA ILE A 74 -4.88 -0.63 16.60
C ILE A 74 -4.99 0.58 15.66
N ILE A 75 -3.88 1.26 15.41
CA ILE A 75 -3.81 2.40 14.49
C ILE A 75 -4.23 1.96 13.08
N SER A 76 -3.75 0.81 12.61
CA SER A 76 -4.06 0.27 11.28
C SER A 76 -5.52 -0.16 11.16
N VAL A 77 -6.11 -0.72 12.21
CA VAL A 77 -7.55 -1.05 12.28
C VAL A 77 -8.39 0.23 12.21
N VAL A 78 -8.08 1.22 13.04
CA VAL A 78 -8.83 2.49 13.11
C VAL A 78 -8.72 3.24 11.79
N LEU A 79 -7.51 3.39 11.25
CA LEU A 79 -7.29 3.96 9.93
C LEU A 79 -8.04 3.18 8.87
N GLY A 80 -7.96 1.85 8.86
CA GLY A 80 -8.62 1.03 7.84
C GLY A 80 -10.14 1.13 7.84
N VAL A 81 -10.76 1.13 9.02
CA VAL A 81 -12.21 1.31 9.15
C VAL A 81 -12.63 2.71 8.71
N ALA A 82 -11.92 3.75 9.15
CA ALA A 82 -12.19 5.13 8.75
C ALA A 82 -12.01 5.33 7.23
N LEU A 83 -10.96 4.73 6.67
CA LEU A 83 -10.64 4.80 5.25
C LEU A 83 -11.74 4.13 4.43
N ILE A 84 -12.16 2.91 4.78
CA ILE A 84 -13.26 2.20 4.11
C ILE A 84 -14.54 3.02 4.17
N TYR A 85 -14.87 3.58 5.33
CA TYR A 85 -16.06 4.42 5.50
C TYR A 85 -16.03 5.64 4.57
N VAL A 86 -14.93 6.40 4.55
CA VAL A 86 -14.78 7.58 3.67
C VAL A 86 -14.79 7.18 2.19
N VAL A 87 -14.08 6.10 1.87
CA VAL A 87 -13.98 5.53 0.52
C VAL A 87 -15.36 5.16 -0.01
N GLU A 88 -16.13 4.36 0.73
CA GLU A 88 -17.45 3.88 0.30
C GLU A 88 -18.47 5.01 0.19
N GLN A 89 -18.36 6.02 1.05
CA GLN A 89 -19.33 7.11 1.11
C GLN A 89 -19.04 8.23 0.11
N HIS A 90 -17.78 8.53 -0.21
CA HIS A 90 -17.41 9.82 -0.83
C HIS A 90 -16.51 9.72 -2.07
N ILE A 91 -15.91 8.57 -2.37
CA ILE A 91 -14.92 8.48 -3.45
C ILE A 91 -15.53 7.78 -4.68
N THR A 92 -15.53 8.50 -5.80
CA THR A 92 -15.92 7.95 -7.11
C THR A 92 -14.74 7.24 -7.78
N HIS A 93 -15.02 6.30 -8.69
CA HIS A 93 -13.96 5.56 -9.41
C HIS A 93 -12.93 6.47 -10.10
N ILE A 94 -13.33 7.63 -10.63
CA ILE A 94 -12.43 8.56 -11.34
C ILE A 94 -11.46 9.25 -10.37
N SER A 95 -11.94 9.70 -9.21
CA SER A 95 -11.09 10.28 -8.16
C SER A 95 -10.07 9.27 -7.61
N LEU A 96 -10.36 7.97 -7.70
CA LEU A 96 -9.46 6.93 -7.24
C LEU A 96 -8.20 6.80 -8.10
N TYR A 97 -8.36 6.83 -9.42
CA TYR A 97 -7.23 6.78 -10.36
C TYR A 97 -6.31 7.99 -10.20
N ALA A 98 -6.86 9.16 -9.90
CA ALA A 98 -6.08 10.36 -9.60
C ALA A 98 -5.36 10.27 -8.24
N ALA A 99 -6.05 9.80 -7.19
CA ALA A 99 -5.47 9.64 -5.85
C ALA A 99 -4.36 8.57 -5.82
N ILE A 100 -4.52 7.49 -6.58
CA ILE A 100 -3.52 6.42 -6.67
C ILE A 100 -2.39 6.79 -7.64
N GLY A 101 -2.67 7.54 -8.72
CA GLY A 101 -1.64 8.08 -9.62
C GLY A 101 -0.70 9.07 -8.93
N THR A 102 -1.13 9.65 -7.80
CA THR A 102 -0.31 10.53 -6.95
C THR A 102 0.31 9.80 -5.75
N ALA A 103 0.18 8.47 -5.64
CA ALA A 103 0.71 7.69 -4.51
C ALA A 103 2.20 7.91 -4.26
N GLY A 104 3.02 8.03 -5.31
CA GLY A 104 4.44 8.37 -5.18
C GLY A 104 4.68 9.73 -4.52
N ALA A 105 3.90 10.74 -4.88
CA ALA A 105 3.97 12.07 -4.28
C ALA A 105 3.50 12.06 -2.82
N ILE A 106 2.48 11.25 -2.50
CA ILE A 106 1.99 11.07 -1.12
C ILE A 106 3.06 10.40 -0.26
N VAL A 107 3.70 9.33 -0.76
CA VAL A 107 4.80 8.65 -0.07
C VAL A 107 5.97 9.60 0.14
N PHE A 108 6.35 10.37 -0.89
CA PHE A 108 7.42 11.36 -0.79
C PHE A 108 7.11 12.45 0.23
N LEU A 109 5.89 13.00 0.22
CA LEU A 109 5.47 14.03 1.18
C LEU A 109 5.45 13.49 2.61
N TRP A 110 4.96 12.26 2.80
CA TRP A 110 4.94 11.60 4.10
C TRP A 110 6.36 11.40 4.66
N THR A 111 7.28 10.86 3.87
CA THR A 111 8.66 10.65 4.30
C THR A 111 9.38 11.98 4.53
N ALA A 112 9.13 13.01 3.71
CA ALA A 112 9.67 14.35 3.89
C ALA A 112 9.16 15.01 5.17
N MET A 113 7.86 14.94 5.46
CA MET A 113 7.28 15.49 6.69
C MET A 113 7.80 14.77 7.93
N ARG A 114 7.90 13.44 7.88
CA ARG A 114 8.49 12.67 8.98
C ARG A 114 9.97 13.00 9.18
N ALA A 115 10.75 13.11 8.11
CA ALA A 115 12.15 13.51 8.19
C ALA A 115 12.30 14.89 8.83
N LEU A 116 11.40 15.83 8.50
CA LEU A 116 11.37 17.18 9.07
C LEU A 116 11.04 17.15 10.56
N VAL A 117 10.05 16.35 10.99
CA VAL A 117 9.73 16.13 12.40
C VAL A 117 10.92 15.52 13.14
N VAL A 118 11.51 14.44 12.62
CA VAL A 118 12.64 13.76 13.25
C VAL A 118 13.85 14.69 13.36
N THR A 119 14.20 15.44 12.32
CA THR A 119 15.30 16.42 12.38
C THR A 119 15.03 17.53 13.40
N PHE A 120 13.78 17.99 13.52
CA PHE A 120 13.39 19.01 14.49
C PHE A 120 13.51 18.54 15.94
N PHE A 121 13.18 17.27 16.22
CA PHE A 121 13.15 16.73 17.60
C PHE A 121 14.42 15.99 18.02
N SER A 122 15.19 15.42 17.08
CA SER A 122 16.35 14.56 17.40
C SER A 122 17.70 15.15 16.99
N GLY A 123 17.72 16.24 16.21
CA GLY A 123 18.93 17.02 15.90
C GLY A 123 20.05 16.31 15.14
N ALA A 124 19.94 15.01 14.86
CA ALA A 124 21.09 14.20 14.45
C ALA A 124 20.71 13.08 13.47
N VAL A 125 20.11 13.43 12.32
CA VAL A 125 19.99 12.44 11.25
C VAL A 125 20.42 13.01 9.89
N PRO A 126 21.33 12.36 9.16
CA PRO A 126 21.85 12.87 7.88
C PRO A 126 20.73 12.98 6.84
N VAL A 127 20.44 14.21 6.42
CA VAL A 127 19.42 14.56 5.42
C VAL A 127 19.55 13.74 4.13
N SER A 128 20.78 13.39 3.74
CA SER A 128 21.07 12.61 2.54
C SER A 128 20.47 11.19 2.56
N LEU A 129 20.48 10.53 3.72
CA LEU A 129 20.02 9.15 3.85
C LEU A 129 18.49 9.07 3.78
N TRP A 130 17.78 10.03 4.39
CA TRP A 130 16.33 10.18 4.26
C TRP A 130 15.88 10.53 2.86
N LEU A 131 16.61 11.45 2.20
CA LEU A 131 16.25 11.88 0.86
C LEU A 131 16.35 10.69 -0.11
N GLN A 132 17.41 9.88 0.01
CA GLN A 132 17.59 8.68 -0.79
C GLN A 132 16.47 7.66 -0.54
N GLU A 133 16.16 7.34 0.72
CA GLU A 133 15.06 6.44 1.04
C GLU A 133 13.69 6.96 0.57
N SER A 134 13.45 8.26 0.70
CA SER A 134 12.21 8.91 0.25
C SER A 134 12.04 8.80 -1.25
N ILE A 135 13.10 9.06 -2.01
CA ILE A 135 13.10 8.94 -3.47
C ILE A 135 12.85 7.50 -3.88
N VAL A 136 13.59 6.54 -3.31
CA VAL A 136 13.43 5.11 -3.64
C VAL A 136 12.03 4.61 -3.27
N ALA A 137 11.52 4.96 -2.09
CA ALA A 137 10.17 4.61 -1.65
C ALA A 137 9.10 5.22 -2.56
N SER A 138 9.25 6.49 -2.97
CA SER A 138 8.31 7.15 -3.88
C SER A 138 8.29 6.52 -5.27
N ILE A 139 9.45 6.14 -5.81
CA ILE A 139 9.57 5.47 -7.11
C ILE A 139 8.92 4.09 -7.04
N LEU A 140 9.23 3.30 -6.01
CA LEU A 140 8.64 1.99 -5.80
C LEU A 140 7.13 2.07 -5.62
N ALA A 141 6.64 3.01 -4.83
CA ALA A 141 5.21 3.23 -4.65
C ALA A 141 4.52 3.57 -5.97
N THR A 142 5.14 4.44 -6.78
CA THR A 142 4.63 4.78 -8.11
C THR A 142 4.57 3.56 -9.01
N ILE A 143 5.66 2.77 -9.08
CA ILE A 143 5.73 1.57 -9.92
C ILE A 143 4.70 0.53 -9.46
N THR A 144 4.63 0.23 -8.16
CA THR A 144 3.68 -0.74 -7.61
C THR A 144 2.25 -0.34 -7.91
N MET A 145 1.87 0.92 -7.66
CA MET A 145 0.52 1.38 -7.98
C MET A 145 0.24 1.38 -9.48
N TRP A 146 1.22 1.73 -10.32
CA TRP A 146 1.06 1.69 -11.78
C TRP A 146 0.82 0.26 -12.29
N ILE A 147 1.57 -0.72 -11.77
CA ILE A 147 1.37 -2.14 -12.08
C ILE A 147 -0.03 -2.60 -11.62
N LEU A 148 -0.45 -2.21 -10.42
CA LEU A 148 -1.78 -2.57 -9.91
C LEU A 148 -2.91 -1.96 -10.75
N MET A 149 -2.77 -0.70 -11.16
CA MET A 149 -3.82 0.01 -11.90
C MET A 149 -3.91 -0.38 -13.37
N LEU A 150 -2.78 -0.61 -14.03
CA LEU A 150 -2.74 -0.79 -15.49
C LEU A 150 -2.34 -2.21 -15.89
N GLY A 151 -1.47 -2.86 -15.12
CA GLY A 151 -1.01 -4.23 -15.38
C GLY A 151 -2.07 -5.25 -15.01
N LEU A 152 -2.57 -5.20 -13.77
CA LEU A 152 -3.45 -6.23 -13.22
C LEU A 152 -4.79 -6.39 -13.99
N PRO A 153 -5.48 -5.31 -14.40
CA PRO A 153 -6.70 -5.42 -15.19
C PRO A 153 -6.46 -6.02 -16.59
N ARG A 154 -5.33 -5.67 -17.23
CA ARG A 154 -4.93 -6.23 -18.54
C ARG A 154 -4.62 -7.71 -18.43
N ILE A 155 -3.89 -8.13 -17.40
CA ILE A 155 -3.59 -9.54 -17.14
C ILE A 155 -4.88 -10.32 -16.88
N ARG A 156 -5.80 -9.79 -16.08
CA ARG A 156 -7.10 -10.42 -15.82
C ARG A 156 -7.91 -10.63 -17.10
N SER A 157 -7.93 -9.63 -17.97
CA SER A 157 -8.56 -9.70 -19.30
C SER A 157 -7.94 -10.81 -20.16
N SER A 158 -6.61 -10.83 -20.30
CA SER A 158 -5.90 -11.81 -21.12
C SER A 158 -6.06 -13.24 -20.59
N VAL A 159 -5.96 -13.44 -19.27
CA VAL A 159 -6.16 -14.75 -18.64
C VAL A 159 -7.60 -15.23 -18.83
N ALA A 160 -8.59 -14.34 -18.67
CA ALA A 160 -9.99 -14.70 -18.90
C ALA A 160 -10.28 -15.08 -20.36
N GLN A 161 -9.66 -14.40 -21.33
CA GLN A 161 -9.75 -14.75 -22.74
C GLN A 161 -9.09 -16.11 -23.04
N TYR A 162 -7.90 -16.36 -22.48
CA TYR A 162 -7.19 -17.62 -22.66
C TYR A 162 -8.00 -18.82 -22.14
N ILE A 163 -8.58 -18.69 -20.94
CA ILE A 163 -9.42 -19.75 -20.34
C ILE A 163 -10.62 -20.06 -21.23
N ARG A 164 -11.28 -19.04 -21.80
CA ARG A 164 -12.43 -19.22 -22.71
C ARG A 164 -12.06 -19.88 -24.03
N LEU A 165 -10.84 -19.70 -24.52
CA LEU A 165 -10.35 -20.34 -25.75
C LEU A 165 -9.93 -21.79 -25.52
N SER A 166 -9.60 -22.16 -24.28
CA SER A 166 -9.18 -23.51 -23.89
C SER A 166 -10.32 -24.45 -23.45
N SER A 167 -11.54 -23.95 -23.33
CA SER A 167 -12.75 -24.70 -22.91
C SER A 167 -13.69 -24.94 -24.08
#